data_AF-A0AA88INI5-F1
#
_entry.id   AF-A0AA88INI5-F1
#
_cell.length_a   1.000
_cell.length_b   1.000
_cell.length_c   1.000
_cell.angle_alpha   90.00
_cell.angle_beta   90.00
_cell.angle_gamma   90.00
#
_symmetry.space_group_name_H-M   'P 1'
#
loop_
_entity.id
_entity.type
_entity.pdbx_description
1 polymer ?
#
loop_
_entity_poly.entity_id
_entity_poly.type
_entity_poly.pdbx_seq_one_letter_code
_entity_poly.pdbx_strand_id
1 'polypeptide(L)'
;MHTYFPSHRSLVLHLDACVSSLYGYDWTDLARLCVWVLRKYDEIQPIILSVGEEDEMTIKDAVDVIVEAFGFTGPVIYDTSKSDGQMKKTASNAKLRRYLPNFTFTPFHEAMKETCDWFAANYDIARK
;
A
#
# COMPACT_ATOMS: atom_id res chain seq x y z
N MET A 1 -9.52 5.37 -24.58
CA MET A 1 -9.39 3.89 -24.58
C MET A 1 -10.11 3.42 -23.32
N HIS A 2 -11.37 3.00 -23.46
CA HIS A 2 -12.20 2.59 -22.31
C HIS A 2 -11.73 1.21 -21.85
N THR A 3 -11.18 1.12 -20.64
CA THR A 3 -10.97 -0.15 -19.95
C THR A 3 -12.34 -0.70 -19.57
N TYR A 4 -12.81 -1.67 -20.35
CA TYR A 4 -14.11 -2.32 -20.16
C TYR A 4 -13.97 -3.39 -19.07
N PHE A 5 -14.17 -3.02 -17.81
CA PHE A 5 -14.41 -4.00 -16.76
C PHE A 5 -15.83 -4.56 -16.95
N PRO A 6 -16.03 -5.88 -17.13
CA PRO A 6 -17.35 -6.45 -17.37
C PRO A 6 -18.26 -6.18 -16.16
N SER A 7 -19.39 -5.51 -16.40
CA SER A 7 -20.37 -5.03 -15.40
C SER A 7 -21.07 -6.11 -14.55
N HIS A 8 -20.61 -7.37 -14.61
CA HIS A 8 -21.27 -8.53 -14.02
C HIS A 8 -20.32 -9.46 -13.24
N ARG A 9 -19.10 -9.02 -12.92
CA ARG A 9 -18.19 -9.80 -12.07
C ARG A 9 -17.98 -9.09 -10.74
N SER A 10 -18.41 -9.73 -9.66
CA SER A 10 -18.04 -9.34 -8.31
C SER A 10 -16.52 -9.30 -8.20
N LEU A 11 -15.96 -8.19 -7.68
CA LEU A 11 -14.54 -8.11 -7.38
C LEU A 11 -14.32 -8.93 -6.10
N VAL A 12 -14.00 -10.21 -6.25
CA VAL A 12 -13.63 -11.06 -5.12
C VAL A 12 -12.14 -10.86 -4.86
N LEU A 13 -11.80 -9.84 -4.08
CA LEU A 13 -10.43 -9.61 -3.62
C LEU A 13 -10.04 -10.74 -2.67
N HIS A 14 -9.37 -11.76 -3.21
CA HIS A 14 -8.69 -12.76 -2.40
C HIS A 14 -7.43 -12.10 -1.81
N LEU A 15 -7.58 -11.52 -0.62
CA LEU A 15 -6.48 -11.01 0.20
C LEU A 15 -5.68 -12.17 0.80
N ASP A 16 -5.16 -13.08 -0.04
CA ASP A 16 -4.22 -14.12 0.41
C ASP A 16 -2.85 -13.47 0.63
N ALA A 17 -2.62 -12.95 1.85
CA ALA A 17 -1.32 -12.63 2.49
C ALA A 17 -0.25 -11.80 1.72
N CYS A 18 -0.44 -11.46 0.46
CA CYS A 18 0.45 -10.61 -0.33
C CYS A 18 0.24 -9.12 -0.02
N VAL A 19 -0.73 -8.84 0.85
CA VAL A 19 -1.08 -7.53 1.38
C VAL A 19 -0.48 -7.33 2.78
N SER A 20 0.53 -8.14 3.13
CA SER A 20 1.32 -7.96 4.36
C SER A 20 2.25 -6.74 4.33
N SER A 21 2.19 -5.93 3.28
CA SER A 21 2.94 -4.67 3.12
C SER A 21 2.05 -3.46 2.81
N LEU A 22 0.75 -3.48 3.18
CA LEU A 22 -0.17 -2.34 3.08
C LEU A 22 0.12 -1.23 4.12
N TYR A 23 1.39 -0.97 4.36
CA TYR A 23 1.77 0.31 4.94
C TYR A 23 1.74 1.30 3.77
N GLY A 24 1.07 2.44 3.96
CA GLY A 24 0.77 3.38 2.88
C GLY A 24 1.98 4.14 2.35
N TYR A 25 2.93 3.44 1.72
CA TYR A 25 4.09 4.04 1.05
C TYR A 25 4.13 3.66 -0.43
N ASP A 26 4.35 4.67 -1.27
CA ASP A 26 4.77 4.47 -2.65
C ASP A 26 6.16 3.80 -2.65
N TRP A 27 6.40 2.87 -3.59
CA TRP A 27 7.69 2.23 -3.81
C TRP A 27 8.81 3.27 -4.03
N THR A 28 8.47 4.44 -4.56
CA THR A 28 9.39 5.56 -4.70
C THR A 28 9.89 6.09 -3.35
N ASP A 29 9.02 6.17 -2.34
CA ASP A 29 9.41 6.65 -1.00
C ASP A 29 10.31 5.66 -0.29
N LEU A 30 9.99 4.37 -0.37
CA LEU A 30 10.88 3.33 0.15
C LEU A 30 12.24 3.39 -0.56
N ALA A 31 12.29 3.58 -1.87
CA ALA A 31 13.54 3.72 -2.61
C ALA A 31 14.36 4.93 -2.15
N ARG A 32 13.72 6.11 -1.96
CA ARG A 32 14.37 7.31 -1.42
C ARG A 32 14.97 7.05 -0.04
N LEU A 33 14.21 6.40 0.84
CA LEU A 33 14.65 6.05 2.19
C LEU A 33 15.80 5.03 2.17
N CYS A 34 15.73 4.00 1.32
CA CYS A 34 16.82 3.02 1.16
C CYS A 34 18.12 3.67 0.71
N VAL A 35 18.05 4.59 -0.27
CA VAL A 35 19.23 5.34 -0.72
C VAL A 35 19.78 6.23 0.39
N TRP A 36 18.91 6.84 1.20
CA TRP A 36 19.34 7.60 2.38
C TRP A 36 20.03 6.71 3.42
N VAL A 37 19.43 5.56 3.77
CA VAL A 37 20.00 4.59 4.72
C VAL A 37 21.40 4.19 4.27
N LEU A 38 21.56 3.80 3.00
CA LEU A 38 22.84 3.39 2.43
C LEU A 38 23.94 4.45 2.55
N ARG A 39 23.57 5.74 2.53
CA ARG A 39 24.53 6.86 2.46
C ARG A 39 24.78 7.56 3.78
N LYS A 40 23.85 7.46 4.74
CA LYS A 40 23.78 8.36 5.90
C LYS A 40 23.49 7.66 7.22
N TYR A 41 23.06 6.40 7.21
CA TYR A 41 22.70 5.69 8.43
C TYR A 41 23.87 4.79 8.89
N ASP A 42 24.59 5.24 9.92
CA ASP A 42 25.83 4.59 10.39
C ASP A 42 25.65 3.71 11.64
N GLU A 43 24.42 3.53 12.13
CA GLU A 43 24.17 2.64 13.27
C GLU A 43 24.09 1.16 12.84
N ILE A 44 24.58 0.28 13.71
CA ILE A 44 24.46 -1.18 13.55
C ILE A 44 23.01 -1.66 13.75
N GLN A 45 22.24 -0.94 14.56
CA GLN A 45 20.87 -1.32 14.88
C GLN A 45 19.95 -1.11 13.68
N PRO A 46 18.98 -2.01 13.42
CA PRO A 46 18.05 -1.80 12.32
C PRO A 46 17.22 -0.53 12.51
N ILE A 47 16.75 0.01 11.39
CA ILE A 47 15.83 1.14 11.32
C ILE A 47 14.54 0.69 10.63
N ILE A 48 13.41 1.06 11.22
CA ILE A 48 12.07 0.85 10.66
C ILE A 48 11.79 1.99 9.69
N LEU A 49 11.50 1.66 8.43
CA LEU A 49 11.12 2.59 7.37
C LEU A 49 9.61 2.49 7.14
N SER A 50 8.82 3.15 7.98
CA SER A 50 7.36 3.13 7.89
C SER A 50 6.76 4.51 8.11
N VAL A 51 5.51 4.66 7.63
CA VAL A 51 4.63 5.75 8.03
C VAL A 51 4.38 5.73 9.55
N GLY A 52 3.80 6.81 10.08
CA GLY A 52 3.46 6.89 11.49
C GLY A 52 2.31 5.95 11.86
N GLU A 53 2.12 5.72 13.16
CA GLU A 53 0.97 4.96 13.64
C GLU A 53 -0.35 5.70 13.37
N GLU A 54 -0.28 7.03 13.30
CA GLU A 54 -1.37 7.92 12.92
C GLU A 54 -1.85 7.74 11.47
N ASP A 55 -0.99 7.19 10.61
CA ASP A 55 -1.25 6.97 9.18
C ASP A 55 -1.58 5.49 8.89
N GLU A 56 -1.79 4.66 9.92
CA GLU A 56 -2.22 3.27 9.73
C GLU A 56 -3.65 3.20 9.19
N MET A 57 -3.86 2.34 8.20
CA MET A 57 -5.13 2.17 7.51
C MET A 57 -5.69 0.76 7.72
N THR A 58 -7.02 0.65 7.72
CA THR A 58 -7.67 -0.66 7.78
C THR A 58 -7.69 -1.32 6.39
N ILE A 59 -7.91 -2.63 6.35
CA ILE A 59 -8.13 -3.36 5.09
C ILE A 59 -9.30 -2.75 4.31
N LYS A 60 -10.36 -2.34 5.02
CA LYS A 60 -11.52 -1.70 4.41
C LYS A 60 -11.13 -0.40 3.71
N ASP A 61 -10.36 0.46 4.37
CA ASP A 61 -9.95 1.75 3.80
C ASP A 61 -9.10 1.54 2.53
N ALA A 62 -8.21 0.55 2.54
CA ALA A 62 -7.43 0.20 1.36
C ALA A 62 -8.30 -0.31 0.21
N VAL A 63 -9.30 -1.15 0.50
CA VAL A 63 -10.26 -1.62 -0.51
C VAL A 63 -11.07 -0.46 -1.08
N ASP A 64 -11.55 0.45 -0.24
CA ASP A 64 -12.33 1.62 -0.68
C ASP A 64 -11.52 2.50 -1.64
N VAL A 65 -10.24 2.75 -1.34
CA VAL A 65 -9.33 3.50 -2.23
C VAL A 65 -9.09 2.78 -3.56
N ILE A 66 -8.93 1.45 -3.55
CA ILE A 66 -8.77 0.66 -4.78
C ILE A 66 -10.02 0.73 -5.65
N VAL A 67 -11.20 0.58 -5.04
CA VAL A 67 -12.50 0.64 -5.72
C VAL A 67 -12.70 1.99 -6.39
N GLU A 68 -12.37 3.07 -5.68
CA GLU A 68 -12.39 4.42 -6.21
C GLU A 68 -11.40 4.59 -7.38
N ALA A 69 -10.14 4.15 -7.20
CA ALA A 69 -9.09 4.28 -8.21
C ALA A 69 -9.41 3.55 -9.51
N PHE A 70 -10.06 2.39 -9.45
CA PHE A 70 -10.52 1.65 -10.63
C PHE A 70 -11.88 2.11 -11.19
N GLY A 71 -12.58 3.03 -10.50
CA GLY A 71 -13.95 3.40 -10.85
C GLY A 71 -14.93 2.23 -10.80
N PHE A 72 -14.69 1.26 -9.91
CA PHE A 72 -15.50 0.06 -9.80
C PHE A 72 -16.84 0.37 -9.10
N THR A 73 -17.95 0.11 -9.78
CA THR A 73 -19.31 0.38 -9.24
C THR A 73 -20.07 -0.89 -8.85
N GLY A 74 -19.41 -2.05 -8.88
CA GLY A 74 -20.02 -3.32 -8.50
C GLY A 74 -20.03 -3.53 -6.98
N PRO A 75 -20.67 -4.61 -6.49
CA PRO A 75 -20.68 -4.94 -5.08
C PRO A 75 -19.30 -5.42 -4.61
N VAL A 76 -18.86 -4.91 -3.46
CA VAL A 76 -17.67 -5.37 -2.74
C VAL A 76 -18.11 -6.41 -1.70
N ILE A 77 -17.57 -7.63 -1.79
CA ILE A 77 -17.91 -8.74 -0.89
C ILE A 77 -16.66 -9.11 -0.10
N TYR A 78 -16.76 -9.01 1.23
CA TYR A 78 -15.71 -9.40 2.16
C TYR A 78 -15.95 -10.85 2.61
N ASP A 79 -15.09 -11.77 2.20
CA ASP A 79 -15.19 -13.19 2.56
C ASP A 79 -14.55 -13.45 3.93
N THR A 80 -15.39 -13.66 4.94
CA THR A 80 -14.99 -13.93 6.33
C THR A 80 -14.71 -15.41 6.61
N SER A 81 -14.79 -16.28 5.60
CA SER A 81 -14.43 -17.69 5.74
C SER A 81 -12.91 -17.91 5.88
N LYS A 82 -12.12 -16.91 5.49
CA LYS A 82 -10.66 -16.88 5.62
C LYS A 82 -10.24 -16.22 6.94
N SER A 83 -9.08 -16.60 7.47
CA SER A 83 -8.57 -16.01 8.71
C SER A 83 -8.08 -14.58 8.50
N ASP A 84 -8.43 -13.68 9.42
CA ASP A 84 -8.11 -12.23 9.36
C ASP A 84 -6.60 -11.90 9.52
N GLY A 85 -5.71 -12.90 9.52
CA GLY A 85 -4.28 -12.69 9.74
C GLY A 85 -3.98 -12.00 11.08
N GLN A 86 -2.86 -11.27 11.15
CA GLN A 86 -2.52 -10.48 12.33
C GLN A 86 -3.13 -9.08 12.22
N MET A 87 -4.04 -8.75 13.14
CA MET A 87 -4.81 -7.49 13.16
C MET A 87 -3.96 -6.23 13.22
N LYS A 88 -2.76 -6.28 13.82
CA LYS A 88 -1.88 -5.12 13.94
C LYS A 88 -0.41 -5.53 13.92
N LYS A 89 0.37 -4.91 13.02
CA LYS A 89 1.84 -4.96 12.98
C LYS A 89 2.41 -3.55 13.17
N THR A 90 1.98 -2.89 14.25
CA THR A 90 2.43 -1.54 14.57
C THR A 90 3.96 -1.51 14.65
N ALA A 91 4.56 -0.68 13.82
CA ALA A 91 6.00 -0.50 13.78
C ALA A 91 6.29 0.96 14.09
N SER A 92 7.05 1.22 15.17
CA SER A 92 7.36 2.58 15.56
C SER A 92 8.40 3.19 14.62
N ASN A 93 8.03 4.27 13.93
CA ASN A 93 8.95 5.04 13.09
C ASN A 93 9.70 6.14 13.88
N ALA A 94 9.65 6.13 15.21
CA ALA A 94 10.26 7.16 16.05
C ALA A 94 11.76 7.36 15.75
N LYS A 95 12.48 6.26 15.44
CA LYS A 95 13.89 6.34 15.01
C LYS A 95 14.03 7.07 13.68
N LEU A 96 13.22 6.74 12.67
CA LEU A 96 13.22 7.43 11.38
C LEU A 96 12.93 8.93 11.54
N ARG A 97 11.91 9.28 12.35
CA ARG A 97 11.54 10.68 12.59
C ARG A 97 12.61 11.51 13.31
N ARG A 98 13.50 10.88 14.10
CA ARG A 98 14.66 11.57 14.69
C ARG A 98 15.69 11.98 13.64
N TYR A 99 15.91 11.13 12.63
CA TYR A 99 16.86 11.38 11.55
C TYR A 99 16.28 12.28 10.45
N LEU A 100 15.01 12.06 10.12
CA LEU A 100 14.31 12.70 9.03
C LEU A 100 12.95 13.26 9.50
N PRO A 101 12.95 14.31 10.35
CA PRO A 101 11.71 14.88 10.88
C PRO A 101 10.82 15.48 9.79
N ASN A 102 11.43 15.98 8.71
CA ASN A 102 10.76 16.68 7.62
C ASN A 102 10.51 15.79 6.40
N PHE A 103 10.72 14.47 6.49
CA PHE A 103 10.41 13.58 5.38
C PHE A 103 8.88 13.43 5.25
N THR A 104 8.38 13.76 4.08
CA THR A 104 6.97 13.65 3.74
C THR A 104 6.77 12.42 2.85
N PHE A 105 5.93 11.50 3.33
CA PHE A 105 5.49 10.37 2.54
C PHE A 105 4.45 10.83 1.52
N THR A 106 4.39 10.12 0.40
CA THR A 106 3.34 10.26 -0.61
C THR A 106 2.01 9.89 0.03
N PRO A 107 0.96 10.73 -0.09
CA PRO A 107 -0.36 10.40 0.42
C PRO A 107 -0.84 9.06 -0.13
N PHE A 108 -1.44 8.23 0.72
CA PHE A 108 -1.84 6.88 0.33
C PHE A 108 -2.76 6.83 -0.90
N HIS A 109 -3.73 7.76 -0.98
CA HIS A 109 -4.65 7.83 -2.11
C HIS A 109 -3.93 8.08 -3.44
N GLU A 110 -2.92 8.96 -3.43
CA GLU A 110 -2.08 9.26 -4.59
C GLU A 110 -1.24 8.04 -4.98
N ALA A 111 -0.55 7.43 -4.02
CA ALA A 111 0.26 6.23 -4.25
C ALA A 111 -0.55 5.05 -4.81
N MET A 112 -1.77 4.84 -4.29
CA MET A 112 -2.67 3.81 -4.76
C MET A 112 -3.18 4.10 -6.17
N LYS A 113 -3.54 5.35 -6.46
CA LYS A 113 -3.96 5.75 -7.80
C LYS A 113 -2.86 5.48 -8.83
N GLU A 114 -1.63 5.92 -8.54
CA GLU A 114 -0.49 5.68 -9.43
C GLU A 114 -0.23 4.18 -9.65
N THR A 115 -0.33 3.38 -8.58
CA THR A 115 -0.17 1.92 -8.65
C THR A 115 -1.25 1.28 -9.52
N CYS A 116 -2.52 1.67 -9.34
CA CYS A 116 -3.64 1.18 -10.13
C CYS A 116 -3.52 1.58 -11.61
N ASP A 117 -3.14 2.83 -11.88
CA ASP A 117 -2.89 3.34 -13.23
C ASP A 117 -1.76 2.55 -13.91
N TRP A 118 -0.65 2.30 -13.20
CA TRP A 118 0.45 1.48 -13.71
C TRP A 118 -0.01 0.04 -14.00
N PHE A 119 -0.76 -0.58 -13.08
CA PHE A 119 -1.24 -1.95 -13.27
C PHE A 119 -2.18 -2.05 -14.47
N ALA A 120 -3.08 -1.09 -14.67
CA ALA A 120 -3.98 -1.05 -15.81
C ALA A 120 -3.21 -0.88 -17.13
N ALA A 121 -2.18 -0.04 -17.16
CA ALA A 121 -1.36 0.20 -18.34
C ALA A 121 -0.41 -0.97 -18.67
N ASN A 122 -0.01 -1.75 -17.67
CA ASN A 122 1.00 -2.81 -17.80
C ASN A 122 0.42 -4.21 -17.53
N TYR A 123 -0.90 -4.36 -17.67
CA TYR A 123 -1.61 -5.57 -17.28
C TYR A 123 -1.03 -6.85 -17.89
N ASP A 124 -0.52 -6.80 -19.12
CA ASP A 124 0.01 -7.98 -19.81
C ASP A 124 1.36 -8.46 -19.28
N ILE A 125 2.15 -7.55 -18.70
CA ILE A 125 3.50 -7.85 -18.18
C ILE A 125 3.54 -7.92 -16.65
N ALA A 126 2.50 -7.46 -15.97
CA ALA A 126 2.38 -7.56 -14.53
C ALA A 126 2.31 -9.04 -14.09
N ARG A 127 2.91 -9.37 -12.95
CA ARG A 127 2.80 -10.70 -12.33
C ARG A 127 1.37 -10.89 -11.81
N LYS A 128 0.74 -12.02 -12.15
CA LYS A 128 -0.64 -12.37 -11.80
C LYS A 128 -0.67 -13.65 -10.96
#